data_AF-A0A0F9KG17-F1
#
_entry.id   AF-A0A0F9KG17-F1
#
_cell.length_a   1.000
_cell.length_b   1.000
_cell.length_c   1.000
_cell.angle_alpha   90.00
_cell.angle_beta   90.00
_cell.angle_gamma   90.00
#
_symmetry.space_group_name_H-M   'P 1'
#
loop_
_entity.id
_entity.type
_entity.pdbx_description
1 polymer ?
#
loop_
_entity_poly.entity_id
_entity_poly.type
_entity_poly.pdbx_seq_one_letter_code
_entity_poly.pdbx_strand_id
1 'polypeptide(L)' 'PRASIWLGLTSRAHAFMNGRGYVTPEDVKSMAPDILRHRIILSYEAEAEEKTSEDIIKKIFDEIEVP' A
#
# COMPACT_ATOMS: atom_id res chain seq x y z
N PRO A 1 -13.16 -7.61 -3.74
CA PRO A 1 -12.04 -6.77 -3.24
C PRO A 1 -10.84 -6.74 -4.22
N ARG A 2 -10.71 -5.68 -5.02
CA ARG A 2 -9.64 -5.59 -6.05
C ARG A 2 -8.27 -5.20 -5.49
N ALA A 3 -8.23 -4.34 -4.48
CA ALA A 3 -6.97 -3.87 -3.88
C ALA A 3 -6.14 -5.03 -3.29
N SER A 4 -6.76 -5.89 -2.48
CA SER A 4 -6.08 -7.04 -1.86
C SER A 4 -5.56 -8.06 -2.88
N ILE A 5 -6.28 -8.28 -3.98
CA ILE A 5 -5.85 -9.17 -5.08
C ILE A 5 -4.56 -8.61 -5.71
N TRP A 6 -4.57 -7.33 -6.06
CA TRP A 6 -3.41 -6.69 -6.69
C TRP A 6 -2.23 -6.61 -5.73
N LEU A 7 -2.44 -6.28 -4.45
CA LEU A 7 -1.39 -6.30 -3.43
C LEU A 7 -0.70 -7.66 -3.35
N GLY A 8 -1.48 -8.75 -3.29
CA GLY A 8 -0.91 -10.09 -3.24
C GLY A 8 -0.14 -10.47 -4.51
N LEU A 9 -0.66 -10.13 -5.68
CA LEU A 9 -0.03 -10.45 -6.96
C LEU A 9 1.27 -9.67 -7.17
N THR A 10 1.24 -8.36 -6.97
CA THR A 10 2.42 -7.50 -7.16
C THR A 10 3.49 -7.75 -6.10
N SER A 11 3.13 -8.04 -4.85
CA SER A 11 4.12 -8.38 -3.82
C SER A 11 4.88 -9.67 -4.17
N ARG A 12 4.19 -10.68 -4.74
CA ARG A 12 4.86 -11.89 -5.25
C ARG A 12 5.75 -11.59 -6.44
N ALA A 13 5.27 -10.78 -7.38
CA ALA A 13 6.07 -10.36 -8.53
C ALA A 13 7.32 -9.59 -8.07
N HIS A 14 7.17 -8.66 -7.13
CA HIS A 14 8.26 -7.88 -6.56
C HIS A 14 9.29 -8.77 -5.86
N ALA A 15 8.85 -9.70 -5.00
CA ALA A 15 9.73 -10.67 -4.37
C ALA A 15 10.50 -11.53 -5.39
N PHE A 16 9.79 -12.00 -6.43
CA PHE A 16 10.39 -12.81 -7.50
C PHE A 16 11.43 -12.04 -8.31
N MET A 17 11.14 -10.78 -8.67
CA MET A 17 12.10 -9.89 -9.36
C MET A 17 13.34 -9.62 -8.52
N ASN A 18 13.20 -9.65 -7.19
CA ASN A 18 14.31 -9.56 -6.23
C ASN A 18 14.97 -10.92 -5.91
N GLY A 19 14.71 -11.96 -6.69
CA GLY A 19 15.32 -13.29 -6.53
C GLY A 19 14.85 -14.08 -5.31
N ARG A 20 13.75 -13.67 -4.66
CA ARG A 20 13.19 -14.34 -3.48
C ARG A 20 11.98 -15.20 -3.86
N GLY A 21 11.92 -16.42 -3.33
CA GLY A 21 10.78 -17.33 -3.47
C GLY A 21 9.62 -17.11 -2.49
N TYR A 22 9.70 -16.06 -1.67
CA TYR A 22 8.72 -15.74 -0.63
C TYR A 22 8.54 -14.22 -0.49
N VAL A 23 7.34 -13.82 -0.10
CA VAL A 23 6.96 -12.42 0.13
C VAL A 23 7.37 -12.01 1.54
N THR A 24 7.92 -10.81 1.66
CA THR A 24 8.21 -10.13 2.93
C THR A 24 7.25 -8.97 3.13
N PRO A 25 7.07 -8.46 4.37
CA PRO A 25 6.27 -7.26 4.61
C PRO A 25 6.71 -6.05 3.77
N GLU A 26 8.01 -5.95 3.48
CA GLU A 26 8.56 -4.86 2.67
C GLU A 26 8.05 -4.87 1.22
N ASP A 27 7.85 -6.05 0.63
CA ASP A 27 7.27 -6.16 -0.72
C ASP A 27 5.84 -5.61 -0.76
N VAL A 28 5.07 -5.83 0.31
CA VAL A 28 3.70 -5.32 0.44
C VAL A 28 3.72 -3.81 0.61
N LYS A 29 4.57 -3.30 1.51
CA LYS A 29 4.71 -1.86 1.76
C LYS A 29 5.17 -1.11 0.51
N SER A 30 6.14 -1.67 -0.22
CA SER A 30 6.66 -1.10 -1.47
C SER A 30 5.58 -0.98 -2.57
N MET A 31 4.70 -1.98 -2.70
CA MET A 31 3.67 -1.99 -3.73
C MET A 31 2.38 -1.24 -3.36
N ALA A 32 2.18 -0.93 -2.08
CA ALA A 32 0.90 -0.40 -1.61
C ALA A 32 0.54 1.01 -2.11
N PRO A 33 1.45 2.00 -2.18
CA PRO A 33 1.12 3.34 -2.65
C PRO A 33 0.50 3.34 -4.05
N ASP A 34 1.11 2.62 -4.99
CA ASP A 34 0.65 2.59 -6.38
C ASP A 34 -0.72 1.94 -6.54
N ILE A 35 -1.01 0.94 -5.71
CA ILE A 35 -2.28 0.22 -5.75
C ILE A 35 -3.39 1.02 -5.06
N LEU A 36 -3.09 1.70 -3.95
CA LEU A 36 -4.09 2.28 -3.08
C LEU A 36 -4.38 3.77 -3.37
N ARG A 37 -3.43 4.54 -3.93
CA ARG A 37 -3.56 6.01 -4.07
C ARG A 37 -4.80 6.48 -4.83
N HIS A 38 -5.23 5.72 -5.83
CA HIS A 38 -6.39 6.00 -6.67
C HIS A 38 -7.66 5.26 -6.20
N ARG A 39 -7.60 4.61 -5.04
CA ARG A 39 -8.69 3.80 -4.48
C ARG A 39 -9.19 4.32 -3.13
N ILE A 40 -8.57 5.37 -2.62
CA ILE A 40 -8.97 6.06 -1.40
C ILE A 40 -9.76 7.30 -1.82
N ILE A 41 -10.94 7.45 -1.23
CA ILE A 41 -11.77 8.65 -1.35
C ILE A 41 -11.56 9.42 -0.05
N LEU A 42 -11.12 10.66 -0.16
CA LEU A 42 -10.91 11.54 0.99
C LEU A 42 -12.24 12.07 1.50
N SER A 43 -12.33 12.33 2.80
CA SER A 43 -13.44 13.08 3.36
C SER A 43 -13.23 14.58 3.12
N TYR A 44 -14.30 15.37 3.25
CA TYR A 44 -14.22 16.82 3.11
C TYR A 44 -13.25 17.43 4.12
N GLU A 45 -13.24 16.94 5.36
CA GLU A 45 -12.32 17.38 6.41
C GLU A 45 -10.87 17.10 6.03
N ALA A 46 -10.58 15.91 5.48
CA ALA A 46 -9.24 15.56 5.04
C ALA A 46 -8.77 16.44 3.88
N GLU A 47 -9.64 16.73 2.91
CA GLU A 47 -9.34 17.67 1.82
C GLU A 47 -9.12 19.10 2.35
N ALA A 48 -9.92 19.55 3.32
CA ALA A 48 -9.79 20.87 3.96
C ALA A 48 -8.47 21.00 4.77
N GLU A 49 -7.96 19.89 5.31
CA GLU A 49 -6.64 19.80 5.95
C GLU A 49 -5.48 19.57 4.97
N GLU A 50 -5.74 19.68 3.66
CA GLU A 50 -4.76 19.45 2.58
C GLU A 50 -4.09 18.06 2.64
N LYS A 51 -4.80 17.05 3.15
CA LYS A 51 -4.31 15.67 3.15
C LYS A 51 -4.43 15.05 1.76
N THR A 52 -3.45 14.24 1.41
CA THR A 52 -3.47 13.43 0.19
C THR A 52 -3.75 11.95 0.51
N SER A 53 -4.21 11.19 -0.48
CA SER A 53 -4.34 9.73 -0.34
C SER A 53 -3.02 9.07 0.06
N GLU A 54 -1.89 9.60 -0.43
CA GLU A 54 -0.54 9.16 -0.10
C GLU A 54 -0.21 9.38 1.37
N ASP A 55 -0.58 10.53 1.95
CA ASP A 55 -0.39 10.80 3.38
C ASP A 55 -1.15 9.80 4.26
N ILE A 56 -2.40 9.48 3.87
CA ILE A 56 -3.23 8.50 4.56
C ILE A 56 -2.62 7.11 4.45
N ILE A 57 -2.18 6.70 3.26
CA ILE A 57 -1.52 5.39 3.04
C ILE A 57 -0.28 5.28 3.91
N LYS A 58 0.59 6.30 3.88
CA LYS A 58 1.82 6.31 4.66
C LYS A 58 1.52 6.15 6.16
N LYS A 59 0.58 6.95 6.69
CA LYS A 59 0.17 6.88 8.09
C LYS A 59 -0.30 5.46 8.48
N ILE A 60 -1.10 4.82 7.63
CA ILE A 60 -1.60 3.46 7.88
C ILE A 60 -0.44 2.46 7.95
N PHE A 61 0.52 2.51 7.02
CA PHE A 61 1.64 1.56 6.99
C PHE A 61 2.73 1.83 8.03
N ASP A 62 2.83 3.06 8.53
CA ASP A 62 3.69 3.43 9.64
C ASP A 62 3.13 2.94 10.99
N GLU A 63 1.81 2.85 11.13
CA GLU A 63 1.13 2.40 12.36
C GLU A 63 1.00 0.87 12.46
N ILE A 64 0.96 0.16 11.33
CA ILE A 64 0.84 -1.30 11.31
C ILE A 64 2.20 -1.96 11.58
N GLU A 65 2.29 -2.66 12.71
CA GLU A 65 3.42 -3.53 13.04
C GLU A 65 3.52 -4.70 12.05
N VAL A 66 4.75 -5.00 11.65
CA VAL A 66 5.06 -6.15 10.80
C VAL A 66 5.52 -7.33 11.69
N PRO A 67 5.00 -8.55 11.49
CA PRO A 67 5.42 -9.74 12.22
C PRO A 67 6.87 -10.18 11.92
#